data_AF-A0A1M2VD37-F1
#
_entry.id   AF-A0A1M2VD37-F1
#
_cell.length_a   1.000
_cell.length_b   1.000
_cell.length_c   1.000
_cell.angle_alpha   90.00
_cell.angle_beta   90.00
_cell.angle_gamma   90.00
#
_symmetry.space_group_name_H-M   'P 1'
#
loop_
_entity.id
_entity.type
_entity.pdbx_description
1 polymer ?
#
loop_
_entity_poly.entity_id
_entity_poly.type
_entity_poly.pdbx_seq_one_letter_code
_entity_poly.pdbx_strand_id
1 'polypeptide(L)'
;MTARSFFILSVLSSAFALYTNYPRGYDASLGARADSPTDQDLLNSCPGGPGSSAVEHADKCTLVNIVNNANTRTFTVLGDPQLNCGGATDPVTVTLGGQQTITETTTVDANIGVSLEGVTIGGGASSSSSTANTVSKTISYTVPPGRQAVFVAGTAQQSQTGNVQVNYADRQFGHFIWFTGATVTQLTPITSDVEFDVHETACGTDPRDINNHS
;
A
#
# COMPACT_ATOMS: atom_id res chain seq x y z
N MET A 1 14.55 49.67 -82.32
CA MET A 1 13.24 49.75 -81.65
C MET A 1 13.24 48.74 -80.52
N THR A 2 13.52 49.21 -79.31
CA THR A 2 13.70 48.40 -78.10
C THR A 2 12.66 48.85 -77.09
N ALA A 3 11.70 47.96 -76.82
CA ALA A 3 10.67 48.14 -75.82
C ALA A 3 11.17 47.64 -74.46
N ARG A 4 11.07 48.46 -73.41
CA ARG A 4 11.03 48.00 -72.02
C ARG A 4 10.11 48.91 -71.21
N SER A 5 8.87 48.44 -71.07
CA SER A 5 7.88 48.97 -70.14
C SER A 5 8.27 48.55 -68.71
N PHE A 6 8.32 49.53 -67.81
CA PHE A 6 8.42 49.32 -66.37
C PHE A 6 7.01 49.08 -65.81
N PHE A 7 6.78 47.90 -65.23
CA PHE A 7 5.62 47.61 -64.38
C PHE A 7 6.04 47.81 -62.92
N ILE A 8 5.44 48.76 -62.22
CA ILE A 8 5.55 48.90 -60.76
C ILE A 8 4.40 48.12 -60.14
N LEU A 9 4.70 47.01 -59.48
CA LEU A 9 3.74 46.18 -58.77
C LEU A 9 3.61 46.69 -57.33
N SER A 10 2.45 47.23 -56.98
CA SER A 10 2.08 47.62 -55.62
C SER A 10 1.71 46.38 -54.79
N VAL A 11 2.46 46.13 -53.72
CA VAL A 11 2.19 45.03 -52.79
C VAL A 11 1.19 45.51 -51.74
N LEU A 12 -0.08 45.13 -51.88
CA LEU A 12 -1.09 45.23 -50.83
C LEU A 12 -0.80 44.17 -49.76
N SER A 13 -0.28 44.60 -48.61
CA SER A 13 -0.21 43.77 -47.40
C SER A 13 -1.61 43.53 -46.86
N SER A 14 -2.15 42.34 -47.12
CA SER A 14 -3.37 41.86 -46.48
C SER A 14 -2.97 41.00 -45.29
N ALA A 15 -2.96 41.60 -44.10
CA ALA A 15 -2.81 40.87 -42.85
C ALA A 15 -4.10 40.08 -42.60
N PHE A 16 -4.07 38.78 -42.87
CA PHE A 16 -5.07 37.84 -42.37
C PHE A 16 -4.90 37.74 -40.84
N ALA A 17 -5.76 38.44 -40.11
CA ALA A 17 -5.95 38.21 -38.68
C ALA A 17 -6.66 36.86 -38.52
N LEU A 18 -5.88 35.81 -38.30
CA LEU A 18 -6.39 34.56 -37.75
C LEU A 18 -6.87 34.86 -36.32
N TYR A 19 -8.18 34.98 -36.15
CA TYR A 19 -8.82 34.90 -34.85
C TYR A 19 -8.65 33.47 -34.32
N THR A 20 -7.55 33.24 -33.61
CA THR A 20 -7.44 32.13 -32.69
C THR A 20 -8.34 32.45 -31.49
N ASN A 21 -9.57 31.95 -31.52
CA ASN A 21 -10.36 31.76 -30.30
C ASN A 21 -9.71 30.64 -29.49
N TYR A 22 -8.55 30.95 -28.89
CA TYR A 22 -7.99 30.19 -27.80
C TYR A 22 -8.81 30.57 -26.56
N PRO A 23 -9.39 29.62 -25.82
CA PRO A 23 -9.96 29.93 -24.51
C PRO A 23 -8.81 30.41 -23.60
N ARG A 24 -8.66 31.74 -23.48
CA ARG A 24 -7.90 32.41 -22.44
C ARG A 24 -8.65 32.18 -21.13
N GLY A 25 -8.22 31.16 -20.39
CA GLY A 25 -8.81 30.84 -19.10
C GLY A 25 -8.17 29.69 -18.33
N TYR A 26 -7.20 28.97 -18.90
CA TYR A 26 -6.38 28.07 -18.11
C TYR A 26 -5.19 28.84 -17.57
N ASP A 27 -5.42 29.43 -16.40
CA ASP A 27 -4.37 29.77 -15.46
C ASP A 27 -3.56 28.48 -15.22
N ALA A 28 -2.37 28.42 -15.82
CA ALA A 28 -1.40 27.34 -15.61
C ALA A 28 -0.67 27.51 -14.27
N SER A 29 -1.41 27.90 -13.22
CA SER A 29 -1.15 27.38 -11.90
C SER A 29 -1.31 25.87 -12.01
N LEU A 30 -0.23 25.12 -11.81
CA LEU A 30 -0.34 23.71 -11.44
C LEU A 30 -1.13 23.71 -10.13
N GLY A 31 -2.46 23.68 -10.27
CA GLY A 31 -3.38 24.04 -9.21
C GLY A 31 -3.03 23.25 -7.97
N ALA A 32 -2.82 23.97 -6.86
CA ALA A 32 -2.85 23.36 -5.54
C ALA A 32 -4.08 22.46 -5.50
N ARG A 33 -3.88 21.21 -5.05
CA ARG A 33 -4.95 20.23 -4.94
C ARG A 33 -6.17 20.90 -4.30
N ALA A 34 -7.31 20.85 -4.98
CA ALA A 34 -8.55 21.37 -4.42
C ALA A 34 -8.80 20.70 -3.05
N ASP A 35 -9.31 21.46 -2.07
CA ASP A 35 -9.53 21.00 -0.68
C ASP A 35 -10.46 19.77 -0.58
N SER A 36 -11.09 19.37 -1.69
CA SER A 36 -11.98 18.23 -1.83
C SER A 36 -11.80 17.53 -3.18
N PRO A 37 -11.93 16.19 -3.25
CA PRO A 37 -12.14 15.27 -2.13
C PRO A 37 -10.87 15.03 -1.31
N THR A 38 -11.02 14.74 -0.02
CA THR A 38 -9.89 14.53 0.90
C THR A 38 -9.11 13.24 0.55
N ASP A 39 -7.87 13.09 1.03
CA ASP A 39 -7.12 11.84 0.81
C ASP A 39 -7.84 10.66 1.42
N GLN A 40 -8.53 10.89 2.53
CA GLN A 40 -9.34 9.87 3.18
C GLN A 40 -10.47 9.39 2.26
N ASP A 41 -11.20 10.31 1.65
CA ASP A 41 -12.30 9.98 0.74
C ASP A 41 -11.80 9.21 -0.48
N LEU A 42 -10.69 9.67 -1.07
CA LEU A 42 -10.03 9.00 -2.18
C LEU A 42 -9.61 7.57 -1.82
N LEU A 43 -8.94 7.37 -0.68
CA LEU A 43 -8.47 6.06 -0.25
C LEU A 43 -9.62 5.13 0.16
N ASN A 44 -10.65 5.66 0.83
CA ASN A 44 -11.83 4.89 1.19
C ASN A 44 -12.64 4.46 -0.03
N SER A 45 -12.57 5.22 -1.13
CA SER A 45 -13.25 4.87 -2.38
C SER A 45 -12.60 3.73 -3.14
N CYS A 46 -11.34 3.40 -2.83
CA CYS A 46 -10.62 2.33 -3.50
C CYS A 46 -11.31 0.97 -3.36
N PRO A 47 -11.14 0.06 -4.33
CA PRO A 47 -11.68 -1.30 -4.24
C PRO A 47 -11.29 -1.99 -2.92
N GLY A 48 -12.28 -2.56 -2.24
CA GLY A 48 -12.11 -3.20 -0.93
C GLY A 48 -12.02 -2.24 0.27
N GLY A 49 -12.02 -0.93 0.04
CA GLY A 49 -12.18 0.08 1.08
C GLY A 49 -13.63 0.19 1.59
N PRO A 50 -13.85 0.92 2.69
CA PRO A 50 -15.17 1.06 3.32
C PRO A 50 -16.16 1.92 2.53
N GLY A 51 -15.73 2.57 1.44
CA GLY A 51 -16.51 3.55 0.68
C GLY A 51 -16.41 4.96 1.25
N SER A 52 -16.70 5.96 0.43
CA SER A 52 -16.77 7.37 0.82
C SER A 52 -18.18 7.91 0.59
N SER A 53 -18.61 8.88 1.40
CA SER A 53 -19.84 9.63 1.17
C SER A 53 -19.66 10.82 0.22
N ALA A 54 -18.41 11.19 -0.09
CA ALA A 54 -18.08 12.36 -0.91
C ALA A 54 -17.82 12.00 -2.38
N VAL A 55 -17.29 10.81 -2.65
CA VAL A 55 -16.99 10.28 -3.98
C VAL A 55 -17.57 8.89 -4.13
N GLU A 56 -17.88 8.50 -5.37
CA GLU A 56 -18.29 7.14 -5.68
C GLU A 56 -17.16 6.12 -5.44
N HIS A 57 -17.45 4.82 -5.59
CA HIS A 57 -16.40 3.80 -5.57
C HIS A 57 -15.48 3.92 -6.80
N ALA A 58 -14.19 3.95 -6.55
CA ALA A 58 -13.19 3.95 -7.62
C ALA A 58 -13.13 2.59 -8.31
N ASP A 59 -12.91 2.61 -9.62
CA ASP A 59 -12.71 1.38 -10.40
C ASP A 59 -11.35 0.76 -10.10
N LYS A 60 -10.35 1.61 -9.87
CA LYS A 60 -8.96 1.20 -9.71
C LYS A 60 -8.18 2.21 -8.89
N CYS A 61 -7.41 1.68 -7.95
CA CYS A 61 -6.37 2.42 -7.26
C CYS A 61 -4.99 1.84 -7.58
N THR A 62 -3.95 2.67 -7.68
CA THR A 62 -2.59 2.24 -8.05
C THR A 62 -1.55 3.04 -7.30
N LEU A 63 -0.53 2.37 -6.78
CA LEU A 63 0.61 3.03 -6.15
C LEU A 63 1.45 3.71 -7.24
N VAL A 64 1.73 4.99 -7.06
CA VAL A 64 2.55 5.80 -7.96
C VAL A 64 3.65 6.50 -7.17
N ASN A 65 4.66 7.03 -7.88
CA ASN A 65 5.84 7.63 -7.25
C ASN A 65 6.53 6.67 -6.27
N ILE A 66 6.68 5.42 -6.70
CA ILE A 66 7.08 4.31 -5.83
C ILE A 66 8.54 4.46 -5.40
N VAL A 67 8.76 4.34 -4.09
CA VAL A 67 10.06 4.16 -3.46
C VAL A 67 10.11 2.77 -2.86
N ASN A 68 11.12 1.98 -3.25
CA ASN A 68 11.37 0.67 -2.66
C ASN A 68 12.11 0.85 -1.33
N ASN A 69 11.51 0.38 -0.25
CA ASN A 69 12.12 0.42 1.08
C ASN A 69 12.84 -0.91 1.37
N ALA A 70 13.55 -0.96 2.49
CA ALA A 70 14.03 -2.23 3.01
C ALA A 70 12.85 -3.16 3.30
N ASN A 71 13.03 -4.45 3.03
CA ASN A 71 12.04 -5.46 3.39
C ASN A 71 11.81 -5.44 4.91
N THR A 72 10.57 -5.66 5.31
CA THR A 72 10.18 -5.76 6.72
C THR A 72 9.75 -7.18 7.03
N ARG A 73 9.83 -7.62 8.28
CA ARG A 73 9.35 -8.94 8.69
C ARG A 73 8.22 -8.77 9.69
N THR A 74 7.07 -9.36 9.39
CA THR A 74 5.92 -9.37 10.30
C THR A 74 5.83 -10.74 10.94
N PHE A 75 5.83 -10.78 12.26
CA PHE A 75 5.72 -12.02 13.03
C PHE A 75 4.28 -12.27 13.45
N THR A 76 3.86 -13.52 13.31
CA THR A 76 2.56 -14.01 13.77
C THR A 76 2.79 -15.12 14.79
N VAL A 77 2.03 -15.08 15.88
CA VAL A 77 2.05 -16.13 16.90
C VAL A 77 1.38 -17.40 16.36
N LEU A 78 2.04 -18.53 16.55
CA LEU A 78 1.57 -19.86 16.18
C LEU A 78 1.24 -20.67 17.43
N GLY A 79 -0.05 -20.97 17.60
CA GLY A 79 -0.54 -21.84 18.67
C GLY A 79 -0.53 -21.18 20.06
N ASP A 80 -0.66 -22.03 21.09
CA ASP A 80 -0.73 -21.58 22.47
C ASP A 80 0.65 -21.55 23.16
N PRO A 81 0.91 -20.53 24.00
CA PRO A 81 2.13 -20.44 24.78
C PRO A 81 2.31 -21.65 25.70
N GLN A 82 3.55 -22.12 25.81
CA GLN A 82 3.95 -23.15 26.75
C GLN A 82 4.59 -22.52 27.98
N LEU A 83 4.11 -22.90 29.16
CA LEU A 83 4.40 -22.19 30.41
C LEU A 83 5.28 -23.05 31.33
N ASN A 84 6.31 -22.43 31.92
CA ASN A 84 7.04 -22.97 33.07
C ASN A 84 6.96 -22.00 34.26
N CYS A 85 5.74 -21.56 34.58
CA CYS A 85 5.47 -20.48 35.53
C CYS A 85 5.09 -20.95 36.94
N GLY A 86 4.96 -22.27 37.17
CA GLY A 86 4.42 -22.84 38.40
C GLY A 86 5.39 -22.87 39.60
N GLY A 87 6.47 -22.08 39.59
CA GLY A 87 7.51 -22.12 40.64
C GLY A 87 8.38 -23.38 40.60
N ALA A 88 8.39 -24.10 39.47
CA ALA A 88 9.32 -25.20 39.25
C ALA A 88 10.77 -24.70 39.24
N THR A 89 11.72 -25.55 39.60
CA THR A 89 13.17 -25.25 39.54
C THR A 89 13.84 -25.87 38.33
N ASP A 90 13.14 -26.77 37.63
CA ASP A 90 13.68 -27.54 36.52
C ASP A 90 13.11 -27.03 35.18
N PRO A 91 13.92 -27.00 34.11
CA PRO A 91 13.42 -26.70 32.77
C PRO A 91 12.42 -27.76 32.28
N VAL A 92 11.44 -27.33 31.48
CA VAL A 92 10.43 -28.22 30.89
C VAL A 92 10.61 -28.24 29.38
N THR A 93 10.81 -29.44 28.82
CA THR A 93 10.85 -29.63 27.37
C THR A 93 9.44 -29.78 26.82
N VAL A 94 9.10 -28.95 25.84
CA VAL A 94 7.80 -28.90 25.18
C VAL A 94 7.98 -29.01 23.68
N THR A 95 6.95 -29.50 23.00
CA THR A 95 6.90 -29.45 21.53
C THR A 95 6.13 -28.21 21.13
N LEU A 96 6.82 -27.30 20.44
CA LEU A 96 6.24 -26.11 19.85
C LEU A 96 6.03 -26.34 18.36
N GLY A 97 4.94 -25.85 17.81
CA GLY A 97 4.69 -25.99 16.39
C GLY A 97 3.44 -25.29 15.92
N GLY A 98 3.35 -25.14 14.61
CA GLY A 98 2.20 -24.54 13.98
C GLY A 98 2.36 -24.43 12.48
N GLN A 99 1.35 -23.83 11.87
CA GLN A 99 1.25 -23.63 10.43
C GLN A 99 1.01 -22.16 10.15
N GLN A 100 1.78 -21.61 9.22
CA GLN A 100 1.55 -20.28 8.66
C GLN A 100 1.06 -20.45 7.23
N THR A 101 -0.11 -19.90 6.93
CA THR A 101 -0.60 -19.76 5.55
C THR A 101 -0.41 -18.32 5.12
N ILE A 102 0.39 -18.11 4.08
CA ILE A 102 0.64 -16.81 3.50
C ILE A 102 -0.16 -16.73 2.22
N THR A 103 -1.11 -15.80 2.19
CA THR A 103 -1.78 -15.39 0.96
C THR A 103 -1.08 -14.12 0.47
N GLU A 104 -0.87 -14.00 -0.83
CA GLU A 104 -0.41 -12.76 -1.47
C GLU A 104 -1.50 -11.68 -1.33
N THR A 105 -1.60 -11.09 -0.14
CA THR A 105 -2.47 -9.97 0.16
C THR A 105 -1.60 -8.75 0.39
N THR A 106 -1.85 -7.69 -0.36
CA THR A 106 -1.23 -6.39 -0.10
C THR A 106 -1.92 -5.73 1.09
N THR A 107 -1.15 -5.31 2.09
CA THR A 107 -1.64 -4.40 3.14
C THR A 107 -1.19 -2.98 2.84
N VAL A 108 -2.07 -2.02 3.11
CA VAL A 108 -1.81 -0.60 2.89
C VAL A 108 -1.92 0.11 4.23
N ASP A 109 -0.85 0.81 4.61
CA ASP A 109 -0.85 1.72 5.74
C ASP A 109 -0.77 3.16 5.23
N ALA A 110 -1.73 3.99 5.63
CA ALA A 110 -1.73 5.40 5.30
C ALA A 110 -1.52 6.18 6.59
N ASN A 111 -0.48 7.02 6.63
CA ASN A 111 -0.12 7.89 7.77
C ASN A 111 -1.15 9.02 8.06
N ILE A 112 -2.41 8.82 7.68
CA ILE A 112 -3.53 9.75 7.82
C ILE A 112 -4.42 9.36 9.00
N GLY A 113 -3.98 8.39 9.84
CA GLY A 113 -4.71 7.96 11.03
C GLY A 113 -5.88 7.02 10.75
N VAL A 114 -5.87 6.30 9.62
CA VAL A 114 -6.90 5.34 9.25
C VAL A 114 -6.31 3.98 8.89
N SER A 115 -6.97 2.92 9.35
CA SER A 115 -6.70 1.57 8.88
C SER A 115 -7.35 1.39 7.50
N LEU A 116 -6.55 1.09 6.48
CA LEU A 116 -7.02 0.77 5.13
C LEU A 116 -7.10 -0.74 4.93
N GLU A 117 -7.58 -1.45 5.94
CA GLU A 117 -7.77 -2.90 5.89
C GLU A 117 -8.71 -3.26 4.73
N GLY A 118 -8.25 -4.12 3.82
CA GLY A 118 -9.00 -4.55 2.64
C GLY A 118 -8.83 -3.67 1.40
N VAL A 119 -8.19 -2.50 1.48
CA VAL A 119 -7.96 -1.64 0.31
C VAL A 119 -6.97 -2.29 -0.66
N THR A 120 -7.42 -2.47 -1.90
CA THR A 120 -6.62 -3.05 -2.97
C THR A 120 -5.96 -1.95 -3.80
N ILE A 121 -4.64 -1.81 -3.65
CA ILE A 121 -3.80 -0.93 -4.48
C ILE A 121 -3.12 -1.78 -5.57
N GLY A 122 -3.48 -1.51 -6.83
CA GLY A 122 -3.07 -2.29 -8.01
C GLY A 122 -4.22 -3.01 -8.72
N GLY A 123 -5.42 -3.03 -8.11
CA GLY A 123 -6.60 -3.74 -8.64
C GLY A 123 -7.28 -3.00 -9.79
N GLY A 124 -7.18 -3.51 -11.01
CA GLY A 124 -8.27 -3.45 -11.97
C GLY A 124 -9.03 -4.77 -11.94
N ALA A 125 -10.04 -4.99 -12.79
CA ALA A 125 -10.65 -6.30 -13.00
C ALA A 125 -9.60 -7.31 -13.51
N SER A 126 -8.80 -7.84 -12.61
CA SER A 126 -7.77 -8.84 -12.82
C SER A 126 -8.11 -9.99 -11.90
N SER A 127 -8.44 -11.13 -12.50
CA SER A 127 -8.56 -12.42 -11.84
C SER A 127 -7.30 -12.69 -11.03
N SER A 128 -7.32 -12.38 -9.73
CA SER A 128 -6.23 -12.66 -8.82
C SER A 128 -6.17 -14.17 -8.62
N SER A 129 -5.21 -14.82 -9.25
CA SER A 129 -4.77 -16.14 -8.82
C SER A 129 -4.03 -15.95 -7.50
N SER A 130 -4.74 -16.01 -6.38
CA SER A 130 -4.11 -15.97 -5.06
C SER A 130 -3.34 -17.27 -4.84
N THR A 131 -2.01 -17.20 -4.84
CA THR A 131 -1.19 -18.35 -4.45
C THR A 131 -1.08 -18.36 -2.93
N ALA A 132 -1.77 -19.30 -2.27
CA ALA A 132 -1.60 -19.54 -0.85
C ALA A 132 -0.43 -20.51 -0.64
N ASN A 133 0.56 -20.09 0.14
CA ASN A 133 1.68 -20.95 0.54
C ASN A 133 1.55 -21.27 2.02
N THR A 134 1.40 -22.55 2.32
CA THR A 134 1.26 -23.05 3.68
C THR A 134 2.54 -23.75 4.11
N VAL A 135 3.20 -23.22 5.13
CA VAL A 135 4.43 -23.78 5.69
C VAL A 135 4.16 -24.20 7.13
N SER A 136 4.54 -25.43 7.48
CA SER A 136 4.36 -25.99 8.83
C SER A 136 5.71 -26.38 9.41
N LYS A 137 5.93 -26.09 10.69
CA LYS A 137 7.14 -26.49 11.40
C LYS A 137 6.81 -26.85 12.84
N THR A 138 7.56 -27.81 13.37
CA THR A 138 7.51 -28.26 14.76
C THR A 138 8.93 -28.41 15.28
N ILE A 139 9.18 -27.98 16.51
CA ILE A 139 10.47 -28.08 17.20
C ILE A 139 10.27 -28.51 18.64
N SER A 140 11.29 -29.15 19.20
CA SER A 140 11.38 -29.38 20.65
C SER A 140 12.15 -28.22 21.28
N TYR A 141 11.58 -27.60 22.31
CA TYR A 141 12.17 -26.45 22.99
C TYR A 141 12.13 -26.65 24.51
N THR A 142 13.17 -26.23 25.21
CA THR A 142 13.26 -26.35 26.67
C THR A 142 12.99 -24.99 27.29
N VAL A 143 11.84 -24.85 27.94
CA VAL A 143 11.41 -23.61 28.62
C VAL A 143 12.05 -23.56 30.02
N PRO A 144 12.89 -22.56 30.30
CA PRO A 144 13.48 -22.38 31.63
C PRO A 144 12.43 -22.09 32.70
N PRO A 145 12.72 -22.38 33.98
CA PRO A 145 11.92 -21.95 35.12
C PRO A 145 11.57 -20.46 35.09
N GLY A 146 10.32 -20.10 35.36
CA GLY A 146 9.87 -18.71 35.40
C GLY A 146 9.77 -18.05 34.02
N ARG A 147 9.83 -18.83 32.94
CA ARG A 147 9.67 -18.38 31.55
C ARG A 147 8.48 -19.06 30.89
N GLN A 148 8.06 -18.47 29.79
CA GLN A 148 7.06 -18.99 28.88
C GLN A 148 7.55 -18.80 27.45
N ALA A 149 7.17 -19.70 26.56
CA ALA A 149 7.61 -19.68 25.17
C ALA A 149 6.43 -19.86 24.23
N VAL A 150 6.45 -19.15 23.12
CA VAL A 150 5.49 -19.33 22.03
C VAL A 150 6.22 -19.48 20.70
N PHE A 151 5.61 -20.24 19.80
CA PHE A 151 6.15 -20.39 18.45
C PHE A 151 5.70 -19.21 17.60
N VAL A 152 6.58 -18.65 16.79
CA VAL A 152 6.25 -17.53 15.89
C VAL A 152 6.70 -17.83 14.47
N ALA A 153 5.93 -17.34 13.50
CA ALA A 153 6.33 -17.32 12.09
C ALA A 153 6.48 -15.87 11.61
N GLY A 154 7.68 -15.54 11.17
CA GLY A 154 8.00 -14.26 10.54
C GLY A 154 7.90 -14.37 9.02
N THR A 155 7.02 -13.60 8.40
CA THR A 155 6.94 -13.50 6.93
C THR A 155 7.61 -12.23 6.47
N ALA A 156 8.59 -12.34 5.56
CA ALA A 156 9.19 -11.16 4.96
C ALA A 156 8.20 -10.49 3.99
N GLN A 157 8.21 -9.16 3.98
CA GLN A 157 7.33 -8.31 3.22
C GLN A 157 8.18 -7.37 2.38
N GLN A 158 7.92 -7.33 1.07
CA GLN A 158 8.41 -6.26 0.23
C GLN A 158 7.68 -4.98 0.61
N SER A 159 8.44 -3.95 1.01
CA SER A 159 7.89 -2.66 1.43
C SER A 159 8.09 -1.60 0.35
N GLN A 160 7.00 -0.96 -0.07
CA GLN A 160 7.01 0.09 -1.08
C GLN A 160 6.20 1.28 -0.57
N THR A 161 6.73 2.49 -0.68
CA THR A 161 5.99 3.72 -0.34
C THR A 161 5.68 4.51 -1.59
N GLY A 162 4.57 5.23 -1.59
CA GLY A 162 4.18 6.07 -2.72
C GLY A 162 2.89 6.82 -2.48
N ASN A 163 2.41 7.54 -3.49
CA ASN A 163 1.07 8.12 -3.48
C ASN A 163 0.10 7.15 -4.17
N VAL A 164 -1.20 7.36 -3.99
CA VAL A 164 -2.23 6.59 -4.67
C VAL A 164 -2.84 7.40 -5.80
N GLN A 165 -2.80 6.85 -7.00
CA GLN A 165 -3.63 7.28 -8.11
C GLN A 165 -4.97 6.55 -8.02
N VAL A 166 -6.07 7.30 -8.03
CA VAL A 166 -7.44 6.80 -7.96
C VAL A 166 -8.15 7.11 -9.28
N ASN A 167 -8.70 6.09 -9.92
CA ASN A 167 -9.39 6.18 -11.21
C ASN A 167 -10.88 5.87 -11.03
N TYR A 168 -11.73 6.71 -11.61
CA TYR A 168 -13.18 6.59 -11.60
C TYR A 168 -13.73 6.42 -13.02
N ALA A 169 -14.88 5.74 -13.14
CA ALA A 169 -15.61 5.60 -14.41
C ALA A 169 -16.23 6.94 -14.81
N ASP A 170 -16.73 7.69 -13.82
CA ASP A 170 -17.35 8.99 -13.98
C ASP A 170 -16.51 10.10 -13.32
N ARG A 171 -16.77 11.35 -13.70
CA ARG A 171 -16.03 12.49 -13.15
C ARG A 171 -16.42 12.74 -11.71
N GLN A 172 -15.47 12.55 -10.80
CA GLN A 172 -15.57 12.97 -9.42
C GLN A 172 -14.95 14.37 -9.27
N PHE A 173 -15.76 15.35 -8.87
CA PHE A 173 -15.33 16.76 -8.73
C PHE A 173 -14.63 17.31 -9.99
N GLY A 174 -15.07 16.89 -11.17
CA GLY A 174 -14.53 17.36 -12.46
C GLY A 174 -13.35 16.54 -13.01
N HIS A 175 -12.83 15.57 -12.27
CA HIS A 175 -11.68 14.75 -12.65
C HIS A 175 -12.02 13.25 -12.69
N PHE A 176 -11.48 12.52 -13.66
CA PHE A 176 -11.54 11.05 -13.70
C PHE A 176 -10.41 10.39 -12.90
N ILE A 177 -9.31 11.12 -12.71
CA ILE A 177 -8.11 10.63 -12.06
C ILE A 177 -7.73 11.61 -10.96
N TRP A 178 -7.57 11.09 -9.76
CA TRP A 178 -7.09 11.81 -8.60
C TRP A 178 -5.77 11.23 -8.11
N PHE A 179 -4.92 12.08 -7.53
CA PHE A 179 -3.68 11.66 -6.87
C PHE A 179 -3.76 12.08 -5.42
N THR A 180 -3.50 11.15 -4.50
CA THR A 180 -3.44 11.48 -3.08
C THR A 180 -2.20 12.31 -2.77
N GLY A 181 -2.34 13.26 -1.84
CA GLY A 181 -1.17 13.95 -1.26
C GLY A 181 -0.46 13.10 -0.22
N ALA A 182 -1.21 12.23 0.45
CA ALA A 182 -0.68 11.28 1.43
C ALA A 182 0.24 10.23 0.80
N THR A 183 1.30 9.91 1.55
CA THR A 183 2.17 8.75 1.30
C THR A 183 1.61 7.54 2.02
N VAL A 184 1.43 6.45 1.27
CA VAL A 184 1.02 5.15 1.79
C VAL A 184 2.18 4.16 1.70
N THR A 185 2.22 3.20 2.61
CA THR A 185 3.14 2.06 2.58
C THR A 185 2.36 0.82 2.16
N GLN A 186 2.79 0.20 1.07
CA GLN A 186 2.33 -1.08 0.57
C GLN A 186 3.28 -2.18 1.06
N LEU A 187 2.74 -3.19 1.75
CA LEU A 187 3.48 -4.41 2.09
C LEU A 187 2.94 -5.58 1.28
N THR A 188 3.84 -6.28 0.60
CA THR A 188 3.51 -7.46 -0.21
C THR A 188 4.29 -8.67 0.31
N PRO A 189 3.63 -9.77 0.71
CA PRO A 189 4.31 -10.93 1.25
C PRO A 189 5.26 -11.58 0.26
N ILE A 190 6.48 -11.91 0.71
CA ILE A 190 7.44 -12.73 -0.02
C ILE A 190 7.20 -14.18 0.42
N THR A 191 6.35 -14.89 -0.31
CA THR A 191 5.83 -16.20 0.09
C THR A 191 6.90 -17.29 0.28
N SER A 192 8.08 -17.12 -0.33
CA SER A 192 9.23 -18.01 -0.18
C SER A 192 10.10 -17.73 1.05
N ASP A 193 9.88 -16.62 1.76
CA ASP A 193 10.71 -16.18 2.89
C ASP A 193 9.91 -16.19 4.19
N VAL A 194 9.80 -17.41 4.75
CA VAL A 194 9.17 -17.68 6.04
C VAL A 194 10.23 -18.16 7.01
N GLU A 195 10.34 -17.44 8.12
CA GLU A 195 11.21 -17.78 9.24
C GLU A 195 10.35 -18.27 10.41
N PHE A 196 10.84 -19.27 11.12
CA PHE A 196 10.17 -19.78 12.31
C PHE A 196 11.11 -19.66 13.48
N ASP A 197 10.61 -19.12 14.58
CA ASP A 197 11.40 -18.88 15.79
C ASP A 197 10.58 -19.16 17.06
N VAL A 198 11.27 -19.16 18.20
CA VAL A 198 10.67 -19.23 19.53
C VAL A 198 10.78 -17.88 20.20
N HIS A 199 9.64 -17.28 20.52
CA HIS A 199 9.60 -16.09 21.35
C HIS A 199 9.45 -16.50 22.81
N GLU A 200 10.48 -16.24 23.61
CA GLU A 200 10.51 -16.54 25.05
C GLU A 200 10.38 -15.26 25.87
N THR A 201 9.49 -15.26 26.86
CA THR A 201 9.26 -14.13 27.77
C THR A 201 9.21 -14.57 29.22
N ALA A 202 9.30 -13.62 30.14
CA ALA A 202 9.11 -13.87 31.57
C ALA A 202 7.66 -14.24 31.86
N CYS A 203 7.45 -15.11 32.85
CA CYS A 203 6.10 -15.38 33.33
C CYS A 203 5.43 -14.10 33.86
N GLY A 204 4.16 -13.90 33.49
CA GLY A 204 3.39 -12.71 33.86
C GLY A 204 3.44 -11.58 32.84
N THR A 205 4.23 -11.69 31.78
CA THR A 205 4.09 -10.85 30.58
C THR A 205 3.12 -11.50 29.59
N ASP A 206 2.66 -10.75 28.58
CA ASP A 206 1.91 -11.34 27.48
C ASP A 206 2.89 -12.03 26.51
N PRO A 207 2.88 -13.38 26.40
CA PRO A 207 3.79 -14.09 25.48
C PRO A 207 3.45 -13.87 24.01
N ARG A 208 2.29 -13.26 23.71
CA ARG A 208 1.87 -12.95 22.34
C ARG A 208 2.28 -11.55 21.90
N ASP A 209 2.76 -10.72 22.83
CA ASP A 209 3.32 -9.41 22.51
C ASP A 209 4.77 -9.55 22.05
N ILE A 210 4.93 -9.83 20.75
CA ILE A 210 6.23 -10.05 20.10
C ILE A 210 7.12 -8.79 20.16
N ASN A 211 6.54 -7.62 20.43
CA ASN A 211 7.28 -6.36 20.57
C ASN A 211 7.84 -6.18 22.00
N ASN A 212 7.44 -7.02 22.95
CA ASN A 212 7.85 -6.90 24.34
C ASN A 212 9.07 -7.78 24.63
N HIS A 213 10.25 -7.25 24.28
CA HIS A 213 11.53 -7.86 24.64
C HIS A 213 11.85 -7.62 26.13
N SER A 214 11.23 -8.39 27.04
CA SER A 214 11.54 -8.34 28.48
C SER A 214 12.02 -9.67 29.08
#